data_AF-A0A9J6GC84-F1
#
_entry.id   AF-A0A9J6GC84-F1
#
_cell.length_a   1.000
_cell.length_b   1.000
_cell.length_c   1.000
_cell.angle_alpha   90.00
_cell.angle_beta   90.00
_cell.angle_gamma   90.00
#
_symmetry.space_group_name_H-M   'P 1'
#
loop_
_entity.id
_entity.type
_entity.pdbx_description
1 polymer ?
#
loop_
_entity_poly.entity_id
_entity_poly.type
_entity_poly.pdbx_seq_one_letter_code
_entity_poly.pdbx_strand_id
1 'polypeptide(L)'
;MMEKIVLYRLDWDLTIANVYPAQMSGFRKGRNSIDNPIPLATSIKQAKYKRNIIITVFLDIRSAYDCVSHDAIPSAVKSSGIGGRM
;
A
#
# COMPACT_ATOMS: atom_id res chain seq x y z
N MET A 1 7.10 -18.77 -13.85
CA MET A 1 6.56 -19.69 -12.82
C MET A 1 7.15 -19.41 -11.45
N MET A 2 8.48 -19.26 -11.33
CA MET A 2 9.18 -18.90 -10.08
C MET A 2 8.70 -17.58 -9.46
N GLU A 3 8.57 -16.51 -10.25
CA GLU A 3 8.12 -15.19 -9.77
C GLU A 3 6.77 -15.26 -9.04
N LYS A 4 5.78 -15.98 -9.58
CA LYS A 4 4.47 -16.14 -8.94
C LYS A 4 4.54 -16.88 -7.60
N ILE A 5 5.45 -17.85 -7.49
CA ILE A 5 5.68 -18.59 -6.24
C ILE A 5 6.29 -17.66 -5.20
N VAL A 6 7.31 -16.88 -5.60
CA VAL A 6 7.96 -15.88 -4.74
C VAL A 6 6.95 -14.83 -4.28
N LEU A 7 6.17 -14.26 -5.21
CA LEU A 7 5.12 -13.28 -4.90
C LEU A 7 4.10 -13.84 -3.90
N TYR A 8 3.62 -15.07 -4.09
CA TYR A 8 2.65 -15.68 -3.20
C TYR A 8 3.19 -15.87 -1.77
N ARG A 9 4.46 -16.28 -1.64
CA ARG A 9 5.12 -16.45 -0.34
C ARG A 9 5.38 -15.12 0.35
N LEU A 10 5.89 -14.13 -0.39
CA LEU A 10 6.11 -12.79 0.15
C LEU A 10 4.81 -12.13 0.59
N ASP A 11 3.73 -12.22 -0.20
CA ASP A 11 2.42 -11.66 0.18
C ASP A 11 1.88 -12.29 1.46
N TRP A 12 2.04 -13.62 1.62
CA TRP A 12 1.66 -14.33 2.85
C TRP A 12 2.45 -13.82 4.06
N ASP A 13 3.78 -13.80 3.97
CA ASP A 13 4.66 -13.40 5.08
C ASP A 13 4.43 -11.93 5.48
N LEU A 14 4.37 -11.02 4.50
CA LEU A 14 4.13 -9.59 4.75
C LEU A 14 2.73 -9.31 5.31
N THR A 15 1.73 -10.13 4.94
CA THR A 15 0.38 -10.01 5.48
C THR A 15 0.31 -10.45 6.94
N ILE A 16 0.94 -11.57 7.29
CA ILE A 16 0.95 -12.05 8.68
C ILE A 16 1.77 -11.11 9.58
N ALA A 17 2.86 -10.56 9.06
CA ALA A 17 3.65 -9.56 9.77
C ALA A 17 2.97 -8.18 9.88
N ASN A 18 1.79 -8.00 9.26
CA ASN A 18 1.00 -6.77 9.27
C ASN A 18 1.81 -5.52 8.86
N VAL A 19 2.68 -5.68 7.86
CA VAL A 19 3.59 -4.62 7.38
C VAL A 19 2.81 -3.56 6.59
N TYR A 20 1.73 -3.97 5.92
CA TYR A 20 0.94 -3.07 5.09
C TYR A 20 0.04 -2.15 5.93
N PRO A 21 0.01 -0.83 5.63
CA PRO A 21 -0.95 0.07 6.24
C PRO A 21 -2.39 -0.37 5.97
N ALA A 22 -3.29 -0.18 6.95
CA ALA A 22 -4.69 -0.57 6.84
C ALA A 22 -5.45 0.14 5.70
N GLN A 23 -4.96 1.30 5.28
CA GLN A 23 -5.49 2.14 4.22
C GLN A 23 -5.00 1.74 2.82
N MET A 24 -4.00 0.85 2.71
CA MET A 24 -3.49 0.41 1.41
C MET A 24 -4.43 -0.63 0.81
N SER A 25 -5.19 -0.26 -0.22
CA SER A 25 -6.05 -1.18 -0.98
C SER A 25 -5.42 -1.71 -2.28
N GLY A 26 -4.48 -0.99 -2.86
CA GLY A 26 -3.85 -1.34 -4.14
C GLY A 26 -3.03 -2.62 -4.04
N PHE A 27 -3.15 -3.50 -5.05
CA PHE A 27 -2.40 -4.76 -5.16
C PHE A 27 -2.60 -5.73 -3.98
N ARG A 28 -3.64 -5.54 -3.15
CA ARG A 28 -3.95 -6.41 -2.01
C ARG A 28 -5.11 -7.36 -2.33
N LYS A 29 -4.97 -8.62 -1.94
CA LYS A 29 -6.05 -9.61 -2.08
C LYS A 29 -7.26 -9.21 -1.24
N GLY A 30 -8.45 -9.27 -1.83
CA GLY A 30 -9.70 -8.93 -1.13
C GLY A 30 -9.95 -7.43 -0.94
N ARG A 31 -9.14 -6.57 -1.56
CA ARG A 31 -9.32 -5.12 -1.61
C ARG A 31 -9.56 -4.66 -3.04
N ASN A 32 -10.22 -3.53 -3.19
CA ASN A 32 -10.54 -2.95 -4.49
C ASN A 32 -10.17 -1.46 -4.55
N SER A 33 -10.28 -0.87 -5.74
CA SER A 33 -9.99 0.55 -5.96
C SER A 33 -11.03 1.49 -5.33
N ILE A 34 -12.26 1.00 -5.04
CA ILE A 34 -13.32 1.81 -4.43
C ILE A 34 -13.19 1.92 -2.91
N ASP A 35 -12.40 1.05 -2.27
CA ASP A 35 -12.17 1.06 -0.82
C ASP A 35 -11.53 2.39 -0.34
N ASN A 36 -10.68 3.01 -1.16
CA ASN A 36 -10.00 4.27 -0.82
C ASN A 36 -10.91 5.52 -0.90
N PRO A 37 -11.73 5.72 -1.94
CA PRO A 37 -12.62 6.88 -2.00
C PRO A 37 -13.79 6.83 -1.00
N ILE A 38 -14.20 5.66 -0.49
CA ILE A 38 -15.32 5.55 0.46
C ILE A 38 -15.08 6.35 1.78
N PRO A 39 -13.95 6.18 2.49
CA PRO A 39 -13.62 7.00 3.66
C PRO A 39 -13.50 8.49 3.36
N LEU A 40 -12.96 8.84 2.19
CA LEU A 40 -12.85 10.24 1.75
C LEU A 40 -14.24 10.86 1.57
N ALA A 41 -15.14 10.17 0.87
CA ALA A 41 -16.52 10.63 0.67
C ALA A 41 -17.27 10.81 2.01
N THR A 42 -17.04 9.89 2.96
CA THR A 42 -17.58 10.01 4.32
C THR A 42 -17.03 11.23 5.04
N SER A 43 -15.72 11.47 4.98
CA SER A 43 -15.06 12.61 5.59
C SER A 43 -15.55 13.95 5.02
N ILE A 44 -15.75 14.02 3.70
CA ILE A 44 -16.31 15.19 3.02
C ILE A 44 -17.75 15.45 3.51
N LYS A 45 -18.59 14.42 3.58
CA LYS A 45 -19.97 14.55 4.08
C LYS A 45 -20.01 15.04 5.53
N GLN A 46 -19.14 14.51 6.39
CA GLN A 46 -19.05 14.91 7.79
C GLN A 46 -18.57 16.35 7.96
N ALA A 47 -17.55 16.77 7.21
CA ALA A 47 -17.06 18.14 7.23
C ALA A 47 -18.16 19.12 6.77
N LYS A 48 -18.88 18.77 5.70
CA LYS A 48 -20.03 19.56 5.22
C LYS A 48 -21.13 19.69 6.28
N TYR A 49 -21.48 18.60 6.95
CA TYR A 49 -22.49 18.61 8.03
C TYR A 49 -22.06 19.51 9.21
N LYS A 50 -20.80 19.44 9.60
CA LYS A 50 -20.24 20.21 10.73
C LYS A 50 -19.86 21.66 10.36
N ARG A 51 -20.02 22.08 9.10
CA ARG A 51 -19.53 23.35 8.56
C ARG A 51 -18.01 23.55 8.76
N ASN A 52 -17.26 22.45 8.71
CA ASN A 52 -15.80 22.46 8.80
C ASN A 52 -15.18 22.56 7.40
N ILE A 53 -14.00 23.16 7.34
CA ILE A 53 -13.15 23.14 6.14
C ILE A 53 -12.43 21.79 6.10
N ILE A 54 -12.39 21.18 4.91
CA ILE A 54 -11.60 19.98 4.61
C ILE A 54 -10.65 20.28 3.47
N ILE A 55 -9.41 19.80 3.59
CA ILE A 55 -8.38 19.92 2.56
C ILE A 55 -7.93 18.49 2.22
N THR A 56 -7.87 18.18 0.92
CA THR A 56 -7.42 16.88 0.42
C THR A 56 -6.22 17.10 -0.49
N VAL A 57 -5.16 16.30 -0.31
CA VAL A 57 -3.97 16.30 -1.16
C VAL A 57 -3.99 15.01 -1.99
N PHE A 58 -3.96 15.18 -3.31
CA PHE A 58 -3.82 14.06 -4.25
C PHE A 58 -2.37 14.01 -4.72
N LEU A 59 -1.71 12.88 -4.48
CA LEU A 59 -0.32 12.64 -4.85
C LEU A 59 -0.27 11.47 -5.83
N ASP A 60 0.45 11.67 -6.93
CA ASP A 60 0.75 10.62 -7.90
C ASP A 60 2.26 10.56 -8.16
N ILE A 61 2.80 9.35 -8.27
CA ILE A 61 4.24 9.12 -8.48
C ILE A 61 4.44 8.70 -9.93
N ARG A 62 5.10 9.57 -10.71
CA ARG A 62 5.45 9.26 -12.09
C ARG A 62 6.39 8.05 -12.15
N SER A 63 6.07 7.08 -12.99
CA SER A 63 6.94 5.94 -13.33
C SER A 63 7.52 5.24 -12.09
N ALA A 64 6.70 4.96 -11.08
CA ALA A 64 7.15 4.43 -9.79
C ALA A 64 8.04 3.17 -9.90
N TYR A 65 7.76 2.28 -10.85
CA TYR A 65 8.57 1.09 -11.10
C TYR A 65 9.92 1.40 -11.77
N ASP A 66 10.02 2.45 -12.57
CA ASP A 66 11.27 2.85 -13.24
C ASP A 66 12.15 3.73 -12.33
N CYS A 67 11.53 4.49 -11.43
CA CYS A 67 12.21 5.45 -10.56
C CYS A 67 12.64 4.85 -9.21
N VAL A 68 12.24 3.62 -8.89
CA VAL A 68 12.64 2.98 -7.63
C VAL A 68 14.13 2.60 -7.67
N SER A 69 14.87 2.93 -6.61
CA SER A 69 16.26 2.47 -6.46
C SER A 69 16.30 0.96 -6.26
N HIS A 70 17.24 0.29 -6.93
CA HIS A 70 17.44 -1.16 -6.82
C HIS A 70 17.78 -1.59 -5.40
N ASP A 71 18.45 -0.74 -4.61
CA ASP A 71 18.80 -1.03 -3.21
C ASP A 71 17.62 -0.82 -2.25
N ALA A 72 16.62 -0.02 -2.64
CA ALA A 72 15.48 0.28 -1.78
C ALA A 72 14.59 -0.94 -1.57
N ILE A 73 14.39 -1.77 -2.61
CA ILE A 73 13.53 -2.96 -2.52
C ILE A 73 14.12 -4.02 -1.57
N PRO A 74 15.37 -4.49 -1.73
CA PRO A 74 15.98 -5.44 -0.81
C PRO A 74 16.07 -4.90 0.63
N SER A 75 16.36 -3.60 0.77
CA SER A 75 16.40 -2.97 2.10
C SER A 75 15.04 -3.00 2.80
N ALA A 76 13.95 -2.71 2.08
CA ALA A 76 12.58 -2.75 2.60
C ALA A 76 12.12 -4.19 2.94
N VAL A 77 12.50 -5.16 2.11
CA VAL A 77 12.20 -6.58 2.38
C VAL A 77 12.96 -7.06 3.62
N LYS A 78 14.24 -6.70 3.74
CA LYS A 78 15.07 -7.01 4.91
C LYS A 78 14.54 -6.36 6.19
N SER A 79 14.10 -5.10 6.13
CA SER A 79 13.48 -4.44 7.29
C SER A 79 12.14 -5.06 7.70
N SER A 80 11.48 -5.77 6.79
CA SER A 80 10.25 -6.52 7.07
C SER A 80 10.51 -7.89 7.72
N GLY A 81 11.77 -8.20 8.07
CA GLY A 81 12.17 -9.47 8.68
C GLY A 81 12.34 -10.61 7.67
N ILE A 82 12.26 -10.33 6.37
CA ILE A 82 12.41 -11.32 5.30
C ILE A 82 13.82 -11.20 4.73
N GLY A 83 14.61 -12.28 4.82
CA GLY A 83 15.98 -12.29 4.33
C GLY A 83 16.40 -13.65 3.80
N GLY A 84 17.33 -13.64 2.84
CA GLY A 84 18.04 -14.84 2.39
C GLY A 84 19.34 -15.03 3.15
N ARG A 85 19.95 -16.22 3.01
CA ARG A 85 21.40 -16.35 3.21
C ARG A 85 22.06 -15.66 2.03
N MET A 86 22.72 -14.54 2.28
CA MET A 86 23.66 -13.94 1.34
C MET A 86 24.95 -14.76 1.38
#